data_AF-A0A6I3SNU4-F1
#
_entry.id   AF-A0A6I3SNU4-F1
#
_cell.length_a   1.000
_cell.length_b   1.000
_cell.length_c   1.000
_cell.angle_alpha   90.00
_cell.angle_beta   90.00
_cell.angle_gamma   90.00
#
_symmetry.space_group_name_H-M   'P 1'
#
loop_
_entity.id
_entity.type
_entity.pdbx_description
1 polymer ?
#
loop_
_entity_poly.entity_id
_entity_poly.type
_entity_poly.pdbx_seq_one_letter_code
_entity_poly.pdbx_strand_id
1 'polypeptide(L)'
;MFECQEEKYSQIAPDLDYTESMSNNQTAIKVSVDGGVTWSKITVDLLQSLEESGLKPGYLVLHNGERYHVTTLDDGTMAMAKEARRNRK
;
A
#
# COMPACT_ATOMS: atom_id res chain seq x y z
N MET A 1 -39.50 31.65 -43.34
CA MET A 1 -38.08 32.02 -43.14
C MET A 1 -37.87 32.09 -41.64
N PHE A 2 -37.07 31.19 -41.09
CA PHE A 2 -36.82 31.05 -39.67
C PHE A 2 -35.49 31.72 -39.34
N GLU A 3 -35.51 32.74 -38.49
CA GLU A 3 -34.33 33.20 -37.76
C GLU A 3 -34.62 32.92 -36.27
N CYS A 4 -34.08 31.81 -35.78
CA CYS A 4 -34.02 31.51 -34.35
C CYS A 4 -32.65 31.96 -33.81
N GLN A 5 -32.73 32.67 -32.69
CA GLN A 5 -31.65 33.34 -31.96
C GLN A 5 -30.71 32.37 -31.23
N GLU A 6 -29.51 32.89 -30.95
CA GLU A 6 -28.64 32.63 -29.79
C GLU A 6 -28.72 31.26 -29.10
N GLU A 7 -27.76 30.40 -29.42
CA GLU A 7 -27.35 29.31 -28.52
C GLU A 7 -25.94 29.58 -28.03
N LYS A 8 -25.93 30.25 -26.88
CA LYS A 8 -24.86 30.38 -25.89
C LYS A 8 -24.12 29.05 -25.71
N TYR A 9 -23.01 28.88 -26.41
CA TYR A 9 -22.05 27.82 -26.10
C TYR A 9 -21.45 28.11 -24.72
N SER A 10 -22.04 27.49 -23.69
CA SER A 10 -21.37 27.25 -22.41
C SER A 10 -20.15 26.39 -22.70
N GLN A 11 -19.00 27.03 -22.93
CA GLN A 11 -17.72 26.35 -22.92
C GLN A 11 -17.43 25.93 -21.47
N ILE A 12 -17.86 24.71 -21.16
CA ILE A 12 -17.06 23.62 -20.59
C ILE A 12 -16.22 24.06 -19.38
N ALA A 13 -16.60 23.61 -18.19
CA ALA A 13 -15.65 23.46 -17.09
C ALA A 13 -14.87 22.16 -17.32
N PRO A 14 -13.55 22.20 -17.55
CA PRO A 14 -12.64 21.15 -17.15
C PRO A 14 -11.95 21.61 -15.85
N ASP A 15 -12.23 20.93 -14.74
CA ASP A 15 -11.43 19.77 -14.34
C ASP A 15 -10.05 20.22 -13.81
N LEU A 16 -9.94 20.33 -12.50
CA LEU A 16 -9.02 19.50 -11.72
C LEU A 16 -9.20 19.84 -10.25
N ASP A 17 -9.92 18.95 -9.59
CA ASP A 17 -9.85 18.77 -8.15
C ASP A 17 -8.38 18.51 -7.77
N TYR A 18 -7.68 19.54 -7.28
CA TYR A 18 -6.30 19.42 -6.82
C TYR A 18 -6.31 18.88 -5.37
N THR A 19 -6.95 17.73 -5.14
CA THR A 19 -6.96 17.08 -3.81
C THR A 19 -6.23 15.74 -3.77
N GLU A 20 -5.25 15.50 -4.63
CA GLU A 20 -4.50 14.24 -4.58
C GLU A 20 -2.99 14.45 -4.55
N SER A 21 -2.45 14.77 -3.36
CA SER A 21 -1.09 14.35 -2.94
C SER A 21 -0.79 14.77 -1.50
N MET A 22 -1.70 14.47 -0.56
CA MET A 22 -1.21 14.15 0.78
C MET A 22 -0.74 12.70 0.71
N SER A 23 0.58 12.55 0.62
CA SER A 23 1.38 11.33 0.75
C SER A 23 0.70 10.22 1.53
N ASN A 24 -0.18 9.47 0.89
CA ASN A 24 -0.73 8.25 1.44
C ASN A 24 0.30 7.16 1.12
N ASN A 25 1.41 7.16 1.87
CA ASN A 25 2.46 6.12 1.78
C ASN A 25 2.02 4.79 2.43
N GLN A 26 0.71 4.69 2.62
CA GLN A 26 -0.07 3.53 2.94
C GLN A 26 0.01 2.51 1.80
N THR A 27 0.82 1.48 2.03
CA THR A 27 0.99 0.35 1.13
C THR A 27 0.15 -0.82 1.60
N ALA A 28 -0.67 -1.37 0.71
CA ALA A 28 -1.43 -2.57 1.02
C ALA A 28 -0.55 -3.82 0.93
N ILE A 29 -0.36 -4.49 2.06
CA ILE A 29 0.37 -5.74 2.17
C ILE A 29 -0.56 -6.87 2.61
N LYS A 30 -0.18 -8.11 2.34
CA LYS A 30 -0.86 -9.29 2.90
C LYS A 30 -0.03 -9.82 4.06
N VAL A 31 -0.62 -9.96 5.23
CA VAL A 31 0.04 -10.52 6.41
C VAL A 31 -0.54 -11.90 6.74
N SER A 32 0.29 -12.79 7.26
CA SER A 32 -0.08 -14.11 7.75
C SER A 32 0.56 -14.34 9.11
N VAL A 33 -0.24 -14.75 10.09
CA VAL A 33 0.22 -15.10 11.44
C VAL A 33 0.43 -16.60 11.59
N ASP A 34 -0.17 -17.41 10.71
CA ASP A 34 -0.19 -18.88 10.76
C ASP A 34 0.80 -19.51 9.77
N GLY A 35 1.95 -18.87 9.50
CA GLY A 35 2.95 -19.48 8.60
C GLY A 35 2.55 -19.50 7.12
N GLY A 36 1.60 -18.66 6.69
CA GLY A 36 1.11 -18.62 5.31
C GLY A 36 -0.16 -19.44 5.04
N VAL A 37 -0.82 -19.98 6.08
CA VAL A 37 -2.10 -20.69 5.95
C VAL A 37 -3.25 -19.71 5.68
N THR A 38 -3.36 -18.66 6.50
CA THR A 38 -4.35 -17.59 6.33
C THR A 38 -3.67 -16.28 5.94
N TRP A 39 -4.30 -15.47 5.10
CA TRP A 39 -3.75 -14.19 4.67
C TRP A 39 -4.77 -13.07 4.88
N SER A 40 -4.40 -12.09 5.69
CA SER A 40 -5.17 -10.87 5.92
C SER A 40 -4.55 -9.72 5.14
N LYS A 41 -5.35 -9.00 4.36
CA LYS A 41 -4.87 -7.79 3.69
C LYS A 41 -4.95 -6.63 4.68
N ILE A 42 -3.82 -6.00 4.96
CA ILE A 42 -3.74 -4.81 5.80
C ILE A 42 -3.05 -3.70 5.02
N THR A 43 -3.39 -2.47 5.35
CA THR A 43 -2.69 -1.30 4.82
C THR A 43 -1.71 -0.84 5.87
N VAL A 44 -0.43 -0.81 5.54
CA VAL A 44 0.64 -0.35 6.44
C VAL A 44 1.28 0.89 5.87
N ASP A 45 1.64 1.83 6.72
CA ASP A 45 2.44 2.96 6.29
C ASP A 45 3.92 2.57 6.35
N LEU A 46 4.60 2.62 5.21
CA LEU A 46 6.02 2.23 5.12
C LEU A 46 6.96 3.34 5.61
N LEU A 47 6.47 4.57 5.82
CA LEU A 47 7.26 5.63 6.45
C LEU A 47 7.16 5.56 7.98
N GLN A 48 6.04 5.04 8.49
CA GLN A 48 5.84 4.80 9.90
C GLN A 48 6.58 3.53 10.32
N SER A 49 7.06 3.51 11.57
CA SER A 49 7.71 2.34 12.14
C SER A 49 6.80 1.11 12.04
N LEU A 50 7.38 -0.04 11.71
CA LEU A 50 6.65 -1.31 11.61
C LEU A 50 5.85 -1.64 12.89
N GLU A 51 6.33 -1.17 14.03
CA GLU A 51 5.68 -1.29 15.34
C GLU A 51 4.30 -0.64 15.37
N GLU A 52 4.15 0.54 14.77
CA GLU A 52 2.88 1.28 14.72
C GLU A 52 1.94 0.73 13.64
N SER A 53 2.50 0.02 12.65
CA SER A 53 1.72 -0.69 11.63
C SER A 53 0.96 -1.92 12.18
N GLY A 54 1.15 -2.26 13.45
CA GLY A 54 0.50 -3.43 14.08
C GLY A 54 1.08 -4.78 13.62
N LEU A 55 2.22 -4.74 12.91
CA LEU A 55 2.98 -5.93 12.57
C LEU A 55 3.76 -6.41 13.79
N LYS A 56 3.84 -7.73 13.97
CA LYS A 56 4.60 -8.35 15.06
C LYS A 56 5.73 -9.22 14.51
N PRO A 57 6.84 -9.34 15.25
CA PRO A 57 7.89 -10.28 14.89
C PRO A 57 7.32 -11.70 14.82
N GLY A 58 7.74 -12.45 13.82
CA GLY A 58 7.21 -13.77 13.50
C GLY A 58 6.13 -13.78 12.41
N TYR A 59 5.57 -12.63 12.04
CA TYR A 59 4.55 -12.57 10.99
C TYR A 59 5.16 -12.66 9.59
N LEU A 60 4.44 -13.33 8.69
CA LEU A 60 4.77 -13.40 7.27
C LEU A 60 4.05 -12.28 6.53
N VAL A 61 4.80 -11.52 5.75
CA VAL A 61 4.30 -10.44 4.91
C VAL A 61 4.50 -10.83 3.45
N LEU A 62 3.48 -10.67 2.63
CA LEU A 62 3.53 -10.81 1.18
C LEU A 62 3.24 -9.45 0.57
N HIS A 63 4.25 -8.91 -0.09
CA HIS A 63 4.21 -7.61 -0.74
C HIS A 63 4.80 -7.74 -2.15
N ASN A 64 4.09 -7.26 -3.17
CA ASN A 64 4.48 -7.38 -4.58
C ASN A 64 4.85 -8.80 -5.05
N GLY A 65 4.23 -9.83 -4.46
CA GLY A 65 4.51 -11.24 -4.78
C GLY A 65 5.76 -11.81 -4.09
N GLU A 66 6.47 -11.01 -3.32
CA GLU A 66 7.61 -11.42 -2.51
C GLU A 66 7.19 -11.63 -1.06
N ARG A 67 7.74 -12.69 -0.44
CA ARG A 67 7.50 -13.01 0.96
C ARG A 67 8.61 -12.44 1.82
N TYR A 68 8.22 -11.88 2.95
CA TYR A 68 9.05 -11.26 3.95
C TYR A 68 8.65 -11.81 5.31
N HIS A 69 9.60 -11.94 6.21
CA HIS A 69 9.37 -12.30 7.61
C HIS A 69 9.69 -11.10 8.47
N VAL A 70 8.75 -10.71 9.32
CA VAL A 70 8.97 -9.63 10.27
C VAL A 70 9.87 -10.16 11.37
N THR A 71 11.04 -9.54 11.54
CA THR A 71 12.00 -9.86 12.59
C THR A 71 12.32 -8.60 13.37
N THR A 72 12.76 -8.79 14.61
CA THR A 72 13.36 -7.71 15.39
C THR A 72 14.87 -7.82 15.25
N LEU A 73 15.54 -6.69 15.03
CA LEU A 73 16.99 -6.56 14.99
C LEU A 73 17.56 -6.46 16.42
N ASP A 74 18.87 -6.52 16.54
CA ASP A 74 19.57 -6.49 17.85
C ASP A 74 19.38 -5.16 18.61
N ASP A 75 19.13 -4.07 17.87
CA ASP A 75 18.82 -2.74 18.40
C ASP A 75 17.36 -2.57 18.85
N GLY A 76 16.54 -3.62 18.72
CA GLY A 76 15.12 -3.58 19.02
C GLY A 76 14.24 -3.08 17.86
N THR A 77 14.84 -2.66 16.75
CA THR A 77 14.09 -2.16 15.58
C THR A 77 13.42 -3.32 14.84
N MET A 78 12.17 -3.13 14.42
CA MET A 78 11.49 -4.09 13.56
C MET A 78 11.90 -3.93 12.10
N ALA A 79 12.25 -5.04 11.45
CA ALA A 79 12.62 -5.09 10.04
C ALA A 79 11.94 -6.26 9.32
N MET A 80 11.73 -6.10 8.01
CA MET A 80 11.24 -7.17 7.15
C MET A 80 12.41 -7.86 6.46
N ALA A 81 12.73 -9.08 6.89
CA ALA A 81 13.72 -9.91 6.22
C ALA A 81 13.06 -10.65 5.05
N LYS A 82 13.53 -10.44 3.83
CA LYS A 82 13.02 -11.18 2.67
C LYS A 82 13.20 -12.69 2.90
N GLU A 83 12.14 -13.47 2.73
CA GLU A 83 12.21 -14.92 2.70
C GLU A 83 12.89 -15.32 1.39
N ALA A 84 14.23 -15.27 1.38
CA ALA A 84 15.01 -15.75 0.28
C ALA A 84 14.72 -17.25 0.15
N ARG A 85 14.06 -17.65 -0.95
CA ARG A 85 13.99 -19.06 -1.33
C ARG A 85 15.41 -19.57 -1.35
N ARG A 86 15.75 -20.40 -0.36
CA ARG A 86 17.03 -21.09 -0.28
C ARG A 86 17.07 -22.02 -1.50
N ASN A 87 17.55 -21.51 -2.63
CA ASN A 87 17.94 -22.35 -3.76
C ASN A 87 19.11 -23.19 -3.25
N ARG A 88 18.79 -24.38 -2.73
CA ARG A 88 19.78 -25.45 -2.58
C ARG A 88 20.24 -25.81 -3.98
N LYS A 89 21.50 -25.49 -4.25
CA LYS A 89 22.24 -25.97 -5.41
C LYS A 89 22.67 -27.41 -5.18
#